data_AF-A0A8H7SU05-F1
#
_entry.id   AF-A0A8H7SU05-F1
#
_cell.length_a   1.000
_cell.length_b   1.000
_cell.length_c   1.000
_cell.angle_alpha   90.00
_cell.angle_beta   90.00
_cell.angle_gamma   90.00
#
_symmetry.space_group_name_H-M   'P 1'
#
loop_
_entity.id
_entity.type
_entity.pdbx_description
1 polymer ?
#
loop_
_entity_poly.entity_id
_entity_poly.type
_entity_poly.pdbx_seq_one_letter_code
_entity_poly.pdbx_strand_id
1 'polypeptide(L)'
;MPILRDSRTPSIPHRSPFRIRDSHMAKIQQSSNVDRWSFSMELGNLWNMKPVENYDTKFNDKKTSMFSSGNLLTQLLVSQALLDSNQFKILSFEKLDNLKKEQVELHQHINNISKSIELERRIKKISKSLENINLKNSRNSILYLERQRQGNDDKISRLSSLVEDLKFKEINMKKIILQHTAAVLNKGIQNIESTPTPTTPVNHHYSDNIALLESELNHVSSKVDYLLSDYCSCTNIPSHPLQKIQLLDQQLAVVYKSNSMNQIDDNENKQKLLSIEKERDILLSKLVDMELKSTKLLATMTSYSGRQRALKFELLQFKGESIELQIWDRLREKQEYTNIPPAPALITAVDTNQYKQQLKEQSLFYESNIEQQNITLEQDSQQCRQLELDCQRLNLEKSNLDDLIKEKSKVLDQQDNQISRLNADIRNQKQVKNEPYRPESNQEKERLKKVFAAREEEWTQHTHSMEDSFDELLENFDKLTNTAIEFDSHRMRYDRTVDELNQNIHQLELELIEEKVKRIGCSQSEPTTTASLRKEFRILVADIKRSHQERMDQEAQEIKRLQSQLQELQDSNANHKFTGYSMAIQTDF
;
A
#
# COMPACT_ATOMS: atom_id res chain seq x y z
N MET A 1 -49.92 -55.07 -54.16
CA MET A 1 -50.91 -54.71 -53.13
C MET A 1 -50.27 -54.96 -51.77
N PRO A 2 -50.44 -54.13 -50.73
CA PRO A 2 -50.04 -52.72 -50.55
C PRO A 2 -48.99 -52.57 -49.40
N ILE A 3 -48.11 -51.55 -49.42
CA ILE A 3 -48.08 -50.29 -48.62
C ILE A 3 -47.62 -50.43 -47.15
N LEU A 4 -46.50 -49.76 -46.80
CA LEU A 4 -46.25 -48.82 -45.67
C LEU A 4 -44.74 -48.80 -45.35
N ARG A 5 -43.97 -47.87 -45.93
CA ARG A 5 -43.52 -46.59 -45.32
C ARG A 5 -43.02 -46.75 -43.87
N ASP A 6 -41.72 -46.56 -43.67
CA ASP A 6 -41.28 -45.59 -42.68
C ASP A 6 -39.96 -44.93 -43.06
N SER A 7 -39.99 -43.61 -42.96
CA SER A 7 -38.98 -42.64 -43.36
C SER A 7 -38.39 -42.02 -42.10
N ARG A 8 -37.10 -42.21 -41.81
CA ARG A 8 -36.35 -41.34 -40.88
C ARG A 8 -34.90 -41.20 -41.32
N THR A 9 -34.61 -40.02 -41.88
CA THR A 9 -33.28 -39.44 -42.05
C THR A 9 -32.74 -38.99 -40.68
N PRO A 10 -31.44 -39.11 -40.39
CA PRO A 10 -30.85 -38.54 -39.18
C PRO A 10 -30.52 -37.06 -39.40
N SER A 11 -31.13 -36.20 -38.60
CA SER A 11 -30.84 -34.76 -38.53
C SER A 11 -29.59 -34.49 -37.71
N ILE A 12 -28.63 -33.80 -38.32
CA ILE A 12 -27.43 -33.25 -37.68
C ILE A 12 -27.82 -31.99 -36.88
N PRO A 13 -27.42 -31.83 -35.61
CA PRO A 13 -27.70 -30.62 -34.85
C PRO A 13 -26.71 -29.49 -35.20
N HIS A 14 -27.25 -28.35 -35.64
CA HIS A 14 -26.55 -27.07 -35.71
C HIS A 14 -26.21 -26.58 -34.30
N ARG A 15 -24.91 -26.48 -33.97
CA ARG A 15 -24.42 -25.68 -32.84
C ARG A 15 -24.27 -24.23 -33.28
N SER A 16 -25.04 -23.35 -32.63
CA SER A 16 -24.87 -21.89 -32.66
C SER A 16 -24.01 -21.43 -31.47
N PRO A 17 -23.14 -20.42 -31.59
CA PRO A 17 -22.29 -19.93 -30.51
C PRO A 17 -22.98 -18.81 -29.69
N PHE A 18 -22.72 -18.83 -28.38
CA PHE A 18 -22.68 -17.69 -27.46
C PHE A 18 -23.82 -16.65 -27.46
N ARG A 19 -24.73 -16.77 -26.47
CA ARG A 19 -25.31 -15.63 -25.75
C ARG A 19 -25.49 -16.00 -24.28
N ILE A 20 -24.47 -15.73 -23.46
CA ILE A 20 -24.62 -15.68 -22.00
C ILE A 20 -25.22 -14.31 -21.69
N ARG A 21 -26.46 -14.33 -21.24
CA ARG A 21 -27.23 -13.18 -20.78
C ARG A 21 -27.19 -13.22 -19.26
N ASP A 22 -26.31 -12.43 -18.66
CA ASP A 22 -26.30 -12.22 -17.22
C ASP A 22 -27.55 -11.41 -16.83
N SER A 23 -28.48 -12.04 -16.12
CA SER A 23 -29.62 -11.36 -15.52
C SER A 23 -29.96 -11.96 -14.16
N HIS A 24 -29.23 -11.53 -13.13
CA HIS A 24 -29.72 -11.52 -11.75
C HIS A 24 -29.23 -10.25 -11.06
N MET A 25 -30.00 -9.16 -11.22
CA MET A 25 -29.94 -8.02 -10.31
C MET A 25 -31.14 -8.08 -9.37
N ALA A 26 -30.80 -7.92 -8.09
CA ALA A 26 -31.67 -7.95 -6.94
C ALA A 26 -32.76 -6.88 -7.01
N LYS A 27 -33.98 -7.27 -6.65
CA LYS A 27 -35.09 -6.36 -6.39
C LYS A 27 -35.11 -6.09 -4.89
N ILE A 28 -34.36 -5.09 -4.44
CA ILE A 28 -34.57 -4.47 -3.12
C ILE A 28 -35.30 -3.16 -3.38
N GLN A 29 -36.54 -3.11 -2.89
CA GLN A 29 -37.42 -1.96 -2.93
C GLN A 29 -36.78 -0.78 -2.20
N GLN A 30 -36.56 0.32 -2.93
CA GLN A 30 -36.40 1.64 -2.35
C GLN A 30 -37.78 2.09 -1.84
N SER A 31 -37.98 2.02 -0.52
CA SER A 31 -38.97 2.86 0.15
C SER A 31 -38.41 4.28 0.23
N SER A 32 -39.16 5.22 -0.32
CA SER A 32 -39.03 6.65 -0.08
C SER A 32 -38.89 6.93 1.43
N ASN A 33 -37.74 7.45 1.85
CA ASN A 33 -37.63 8.04 3.18
C ASN A 33 -36.90 9.38 3.08
N VAL A 34 -37.67 10.39 3.45
CA VAL A 34 -37.39 11.81 3.60
C VAL A 34 -36.00 12.06 4.19
N ASP A 35 -35.32 13.09 3.69
CA ASP A 35 -34.10 13.68 4.24
C ASP A 35 -34.22 13.88 5.76
N ARG A 36 -33.77 12.90 6.52
CA ARG A 36 -33.49 13.05 7.94
C ARG A 36 -31.99 13.27 8.06
N TRP A 37 -31.61 14.54 8.02
CA TRP A 37 -30.31 14.99 8.52
C TRP A 37 -30.04 14.32 9.86
N SER A 38 -29.14 13.32 9.86
CA SER A 38 -28.77 12.61 11.08
C SER A 38 -27.43 13.15 11.54
N PHE A 39 -27.42 13.68 12.76
CA PHE A 39 -26.23 14.13 13.48
C PHE A 39 -25.09 13.09 13.49
N SER A 40 -25.43 11.80 13.37
CA SER A 40 -24.48 10.69 13.19
C SER A 40 -23.66 10.74 11.91
N MET A 41 -24.19 11.32 10.83
CA MET A 41 -23.51 11.41 9.53
C MET A 41 -22.55 12.61 9.48
N GLU A 42 -22.89 13.72 10.13
CA GLU A 42 -21.94 14.82 10.39
C GLU A 42 -20.84 14.40 11.35
N LEU A 43 -21.16 13.63 12.40
CA LEU A 43 -20.15 13.00 13.26
C LEU A 43 -19.20 12.11 12.45
N GLY A 44 -19.70 11.27 11.54
CA GLY A 44 -18.85 10.45 10.67
C GLY A 44 -17.86 11.28 9.81
N ASN A 45 -18.31 12.44 9.32
CA ASN A 45 -17.47 13.34 8.55
C ASN A 45 -16.46 14.12 9.42
N LEU A 46 -16.83 14.44 10.67
CA LEU A 46 -15.95 15.09 11.65
C LEU A 46 -14.85 14.16 12.20
N TRP A 47 -15.16 12.88 12.41
CA TRP A 47 -14.17 11.88 12.85
C TRP A 47 -13.13 11.54 11.77
N ASN A 48 -13.44 11.80 10.50
CA ASN A 48 -12.50 11.65 9.38
C ASN A 48 -11.63 12.90 9.12
N MET A 49 -11.86 14.01 9.85
CA MET A 49 -10.89 15.09 9.88
C MET A 49 -9.70 14.63 10.71
N LYS A 50 -8.60 14.28 10.03
CA LYS A 50 -7.33 13.97 10.67
C LYS A 50 -6.99 15.10 11.66
N PRO A 51 -6.82 14.83 12.95
CA PRO A 51 -6.31 15.83 13.86
C PRO A 51 -4.96 16.31 13.32
N VAL A 52 -4.82 17.62 13.13
CA VAL A 52 -3.51 18.21 12.86
C VAL A 52 -2.69 17.95 14.13
N GLU A 53 -1.82 16.94 14.06
CA GLU A 53 -0.88 16.61 15.13
C GLU A 53 0.01 17.82 15.40
N ASN A 54 -0.35 18.57 16.44
CA ASN A 54 0.51 19.54 17.09
C ASN A 54 0.63 19.11 18.56
N TYR A 55 1.49 18.14 18.80
CA TYR A 55 2.10 17.96 20.11
C TYR A 55 3.61 18.02 19.92
N ASP A 56 4.19 19.18 20.24
CA ASP A 56 4.95 19.23 21.48
C ASP A 56 5.15 20.67 21.96
N THR A 57 4.69 20.87 23.19
CA THR A 57 4.85 22.05 24.02
C THR A 57 6.27 22.14 24.56
N LYS A 58 6.94 23.27 24.34
CA LYS A 58 7.70 23.91 25.41
C LYS A 58 7.25 25.37 25.56
N PHE A 59 6.69 25.63 26.72
CA PHE A 59 6.40 26.90 27.37
C PHE A 59 6.89 28.16 26.64
N ASN A 60 5.94 28.93 26.09
CA ASN A 60 5.93 30.36 26.38
C ASN A 60 4.50 30.91 26.28
N ASP A 61 4.09 31.62 27.33
CA ASP A 61 2.79 32.24 27.50
C ASP A 61 2.43 33.13 26.31
N LYS A 62 1.55 32.62 25.43
CA LYS A 62 0.70 33.47 24.61
C LYS A 62 -0.70 32.90 24.65
N LYS A 63 -1.61 33.69 25.21
CA LYS A 63 -3.07 33.53 25.16
C LYS A 63 -3.51 33.32 23.71
N THR A 64 -3.53 32.06 23.27
CA THR A 64 -4.24 31.66 22.06
C THR A 64 -5.72 31.86 22.32
N SER A 65 -6.29 32.82 21.59
CA SER A 65 -7.72 33.11 21.45
C SER A 65 -8.61 31.93 21.85
N MET A 66 -9.23 32.03 23.04
CA MET A 66 -10.20 31.06 23.57
C MET A 66 -11.53 31.02 22.79
N PHE A 67 -11.63 31.70 21.64
CA PHE A 67 -12.88 31.86 20.90
C PHE A 67 -12.82 31.33 19.45
N SER A 68 -11.82 30.52 19.10
CA SER A 68 -11.97 29.69 17.90
C SER A 68 -13.05 28.64 18.18
N SER A 69 -14.13 28.64 17.40
CA SER A 69 -15.28 27.74 17.56
C SER A 69 -14.90 26.26 17.65
N GLY A 70 -13.79 25.86 17.02
CA GLY A 70 -13.21 24.52 17.14
C GLY A 70 -12.65 24.19 18.53
N ASN A 71 -12.08 25.17 19.24
CA ASN A 71 -11.57 24.99 20.60
C ASN A 71 -12.68 24.91 21.65
N LEU A 72 -13.78 25.65 21.46
CA LEU A 72 -14.94 25.54 22.35
C LEU A 72 -15.60 24.18 22.21
N LEU A 73 -15.76 23.67 20.98
CA LEU A 73 -16.34 22.35 20.73
C LEU A 73 -15.47 21.23 21.30
N THR A 74 -14.15 21.27 21.08
CA THR A 74 -13.25 20.28 21.69
C THR A 74 -13.25 20.39 23.21
N GLN A 75 -13.29 21.59 23.79
CA GLN A 75 -13.41 21.77 25.24
C GLN A 75 -14.74 21.22 25.79
N LEU A 76 -15.84 21.36 25.04
CA LEU A 76 -17.16 20.84 25.42
C LEU A 76 -17.24 19.31 25.27
N LEU A 77 -16.59 18.75 24.24
CA LEU A 77 -16.44 17.30 24.08
C LEU A 77 -15.53 16.71 25.16
N VAL A 78 -14.44 17.40 25.51
CA VAL A 78 -13.56 16.99 26.61
C VAL A 78 -14.29 17.08 27.94
N SER A 79 -15.07 18.14 28.20
CA SER A 79 -15.86 18.24 29.44
C SER A 79 -16.95 17.18 29.51
N GLN A 80 -17.64 16.88 28.41
CA GLN A 80 -18.60 15.78 28.35
C GLN A 80 -17.92 14.43 28.55
N ALA A 81 -16.77 14.19 27.92
CA ALA A 81 -15.99 12.96 28.11
C ALA A 81 -15.49 12.81 29.56
N LEU A 82 -15.12 13.90 30.22
CA LEU A 82 -14.76 13.92 31.64
C LEU A 82 -15.97 13.55 32.51
N LEU A 83 -17.14 14.15 32.24
CA LEU A 83 -18.38 13.83 32.95
C LEU A 83 -18.78 12.36 32.78
N ASP A 84 -18.72 11.84 31.55
CA ASP A 84 -19.04 10.44 31.26
C ASP A 84 -18.00 9.50 31.91
N SER A 85 -16.74 9.93 32.01
CA SER A 85 -15.66 9.14 32.61
C SER A 85 -15.70 9.04 34.13
N ASN A 86 -16.48 9.90 34.81
CA ASN A 86 -16.66 9.84 36.27
C ASN A 86 -17.28 8.52 36.74
N GLN A 87 -18.07 7.85 35.89
CA GLN A 87 -18.75 6.61 36.24
C GLN A 87 -17.89 5.36 36.00
N PHE A 88 -16.73 5.50 35.38
CA PHE A 88 -15.89 4.34 35.04
C PHE A 88 -15.07 3.86 36.24
N LYS A 89 -15.09 2.54 36.44
CA LYS A 89 -14.39 1.90 37.55
C LYS A 89 -12.90 1.76 37.24
N ILE A 90 -12.05 2.29 38.13
CA ILE A 90 -10.61 2.03 38.10
C ILE A 90 -10.39 0.57 38.55
N LEU A 91 -9.99 -0.28 37.60
CA LEU A 91 -9.50 -1.63 37.81
C LEU A 91 -8.16 -1.61 38.54
N SER A 92 -7.86 -2.68 39.29
CA SER A 92 -6.52 -2.87 39.86
C SER A 92 -5.51 -3.16 38.76
N PHE A 93 -4.24 -2.82 39.01
CA PHE A 93 -3.13 -3.08 38.08
C PHE A 93 -3.06 -4.55 37.64
N GLU A 94 -3.21 -5.48 38.59
CA GLU A 94 -3.20 -6.92 38.32
C GLU A 94 -4.34 -7.36 37.39
N LYS A 95 -5.56 -6.82 37.61
CA LYS A 95 -6.71 -7.13 36.74
C LYS A 95 -6.54 -6.53 35.34
N LEU A 96 -5.91 -5.35 35.24
CA LEU A 96 -5.61 -4.73 33.95
C LEU A 96 -4.55 -5.54 33.18
N ASP A 97 -3.49 -5.98 33.84
CA ASP A 97 -2.44 -6.77 33.21
C ASP A 97 -2.98 -8.13 32.73
N ASN A 98 -3.84 -8.78 33.54
CA ASN A 98 -4.53 -10.00 33.14
C ASN A 98 -5.45 -9.78 31.92
N LEU A 99 -6.22 -8.69 31.89
CA LEU A 99 -7.06 -8.34 30.74
C LEU A 99 -6.24 -8.03 29.47
N LYS A 100 -5.07 -7.41 29.62
CA LYS A 100 -4.16 -7.15 28.49
C LYS A 100 -3.55 -8.45 27.95
N LYS A 101 -3.13 -9.38 28.83
CA LYS A 101 -2.66 -10.70 28.42
C LYS A 101 -3.74 -11.49 27.70
N GLU A 102 -4.95 -11.54 28.28
CA GLU A 102 -6.11 -12.20 27.68
C GLU A 102 -6.49 -11.57 26.32
N GLN A 103 -6.38 -10.24 26.18
CA GLN A 103 -6.58 -9.56 24.90
C GLN A 103 -5.55 -10.00 23.85
N VAL A 104 -4.26 -10.10 24.21
CA VAL A 104 -3.21 -10.56 23.29
C VAL A 104 -3.44 -12.01 22.88
N GLU A 105 -3.77 -12.88 23.83
CA GLU A 105 -4.10 -14.30 23.58
C GLU A 105 -5.33 -14.44 22.67
N LEU A 106 -6.41 -13.69 22.93
CA LEU A 106 -7.59 -13.65 22.07
C LEU A 106 -7.27 -13.16 20.67
N HIS A 107 -6.44 -12.12 20.55
CA HIS A 107 -6.04 -11.59 19.25
C HIS A 107 -5.22 -12.61 18.45
N GLN A 108 -4.30 -13.33 19.10
CA GLN A 108 -3.57 -14.44 18.48
C GLN A 108 -4.53 -15.58 18.07
N HIS A 109 -5.51 -15.91 18.91
CA HIS A 109 -6.50 -16.94 18.61
C HIS A 109 -7.37 -16.56 17.40
N ILE A 110 -7.85 -15.32 17.33
CA ILE A 110 -8.60 -14.77 16.18
C ILE A 110 -7.75 -14.85 14.91
N ASN A 111 -6.47 -14.50 14.98
CA ASN A 111 -5.56 -14.56 13.83
C ASN A 111 -5.34 -15.99 13.35
N ASN A 112 -5.16 -16.94 14.28
CA ASN A 112 -4.99 -18.35 13.96
C ASN A 112 -6.24 -18.95 13.30
N ILE A 113 -7.43 -18.64 13.82
CA ILE A 113 -8.70 -19.10 13.22
C ILE A 113 -8.95 -18.41 11.87
N SER A 114 -8.61 -17.13 11.74
CA SER A 114 -8.73 -16.41 10.45
C SER A 114 -7.83 -17.02 9.38
N LYS A 115 -6.59 -17.40 9.72
CA LYS A 115 -5.70 -18.17 8.83
C LYS A 115 -6.29 -19.53 8.47
N SER A 116 -6.90 -20.23 9.44
CA SER A 116 -7.59 -21.49 9.21
C SER A 116 -8.77 -21.34 8.23
N ILE A 117 -9.60 -20.29 8.37
CA ILE A 117 -10.67 -19.97 7.42
C ILE A 117 -10.10 -19.71 6.02
N GLU A 118 -8.97 -19.00 5.92
CA GLU A 118 -8.33 -18.74 4.64
C GLU A 118 -7.86 -20.03 3.95
N LEU A 119 -7.22 -20.93 4.71
CA LEU A 119 -6.81 -22.25 4.20
C LEU A 119 -8.02 -23.05 3.72
N GLU A 120 -9.11 -23.10 4.49
CA GLU A 120 -10.34 -23.78 4.09
C GLU A 120 -10.98 -23.16 2.83
N ARG A 121 -10.94 -21.83 2.69
CA ARG A 121 -11.38 -21.14 1.46
C ARG A 121 -10.51 -21.51 0.26
N ARG A 122 -9.19 -21.65 0.45
CA ARG A 122 -8.27 -22.11 -0.61
C ARG A 122 -8.56 -23.55 -0.99
N ILE A 123 -8.73 -24.45 -0.01
CA ILE A 123 -9.11 -25.86 -0.26
C ILE A 123 -10.44 -25.93 -1.02
N LYS A 124 -11.44 -25.11 -0.65
CA LYS A 124 -12.70 -25.00 -1.39
C LYS A 124 -12.49 -24.57 -2.84
N LYS A 125 -11.66 -23.55 -3.10
CA LYS A 125 -11.33 -23.10 -4.47
C LYS A 125 -10.64 -24.18 -5.28
N ILE A 126 -9.67 -24.88 -4.69
CA ILE A 126 -8.96 -26.01 -5.31
C ILE A 126 -9.94 -27.15 -5.61
N SER A 127 -10.83 -27.48 -4.68
CA SER A 127 -11.85 -28.52 -4.88
C SER A 127 -12.79 -28.16 -6.05
N LYS A 128 -13.14 -26.87 -6.19
CA LYS A 128 -13.95 -26.37 -7.31
C LYS A 128 -13.20 -26.40 -8.65
N SER A 129 -11.91 -26.06 -8.67
CA SER A 129 -11.11 -26.17 -9.90
C SER A 129 -10.89 -27.63 -10.31
N LEU A 130 -10.68 -28.53 -9.34
CA LEU A 130 -10.58 -29.97 -9.58
C LEU A 130 -11.89 -30.55 -10.10
N GLU A 131 -13.03 -30.11 -9.57
CA GLU A 131 -14.35 -30.50 -10.09
C GLU A 131 -14.47 -30.13 -11.57
N ASN A 132 -14.17 -28.89 -11.94
CA ASN A 132 -14.22 -28.42 -13.34
C ASN A 132 -13.33 -29.24 -14.29
N ILE A 133 -12.15 -29.67 -13.83
CA ILE A 133 -11.22 -30.49 -14.62
C ILE A 133 -11.74 -31.94 -14.72
N ASN A 134 -12.35 -32.46 -13.65
CA ASN A 134 -12.78 -33.85 -13.54
C ASN A 134 -14.21 -34.10 -14.05
N LEU A 135 -14.90 -33.06 -14.55
CA LEU A 135 -16.23 -33.14 -15.19
C LEU A 135 -16.31 -34.16 -16.33
N LYS A 136 -15.18 -34.55 -16.92
CA LYS A 136 -15.10 -35.49 -18.06
C LYS A 136 -14.85 -36.95 -17.66
N ASN A 137 -14.41 -37.26 -16.43
CA ASN A 137 -13.79 -38.56 -16.13
C ASN A 137 -14.59 -39.49 -15.20
N SER A 138 -15.41 -38.99 -14.27
CA SER A 138 -16.27 -39.85 -13.44
C SER A 138 -17.34 -39.12 -12.61
N ARG A 139 -18.60 -39.56 -12.72
CA ARG A 139 -19.74 -39.05 -11.92
C ARG A 139 -19.55 -39.26 -10.41
N ASN A 140 -18.86 -40.32 -9.99
CA ASN A 140 -18.62 -40.61 -8.57
C ASN A 140 -17.58 -39.67 -7.96
N SER A 141 -16.57 -39.25 -8.75
CA SER A 141 -15.56 -38.29 -8.30
C SER A 141 -16.16 -36.89 -8.08
N ILE A 142 -17.13 -36.50 -8.92
CA ILE A 142 -17.85 -35.23 -8.78
C ILE A 142 -18.66 -35.20 -7.49
N LEU A 143 -19.40 -36.27 -7.19
CA LEU A 143 -20.21 -36.36 -5.96
C LEU A 143 -19.36 -36.33 -4.68
N TYR A 144 -18.17 -36.93 -4.70
CA TYR A 144 -17.22 -36.87 -3.58
C TYR A 144 -16.70 -35.44 -3.35
N LEU A 145 -16.26 -34.76 -4.42
CA LEU A 145 -15.75 -33.39 -4.34
C LEU A 145 -16.84 -32.40 -3.92
N GLU A 146 -18.08 -32.58 -4.39
CA GLU A 146 -19.21 -31.76 -3.97
C GLU A 146 -19.54 -31.95 -2.49
N ARG A 147 -19.54 -33.20 -1.99
CA ARG A 147 -19.70 -33.48 -0.55
C ARG A 147 -18.57 -32.88 0.27
N GLN A 148 -17.33 -32.94 -0.22
CA GLN A 148 -16.18 -32.33 0.45
C GLN A 148 -16.30 -30.80 0.49
N ARG A 149 -16.76 -30.16 -0.58
CA ARG A 149 -17.03 -28.72 -0.63
C ARG A 149 -18.11 -28.31 0.37
N GLN A 150 -19.19 -29.09 0.45
CA GLN A 150 -20.25 -28.83 1.43
C GLN A 150 -19.73 -28.95 2.87
N GLY A 151 -18.92 -29.98 3.16
CA GLY A 151 -18.27 -30.13 4.47
C GLY A 151 -17.33 -28.97 4.81
N ASN A 152 -16.56 -28.48 3.82
CA ASN A 152 -15.70 -27.31 4.00
C ASN A 152 -16.52 -26.03 4.20
N ASP A 153 -17.69 -25.90 3.56
CA ASP A 153 -18.59 -24.77 3.75
C ASP A 153 -19.20 -24.73 5.15
N ASP A 154 -19.62 -25.89 5.67
CA ASP A 154 -20.09 -26.01 7.04
C ASP A 154 -18.97 -25.66 8.04
N LYS A 155 -17.74 -26.11 7.76
CA LYS A 155 -16.56 -25.80 8.59
C LYS A 155 -16.22 -24.31 8.56
N ILE A 156 -16.19 -23.69 7.38
CA ILE A 156 -15.98 -22.24 7.22
C ILE A 156 -17.05 -21.46 7.98
N SER A 157 -18.30 -21.89 7.93
CA SER A 157 -19.42 -21.23 8.60
C SER A 157 -19.27 -21.30 10.13
N ARG A 158 -18.91 -22.47 10.67
CA ARG A 158 -18.62 -22.65 12.11
C ARG A 158 -17.43 -21.81 12.56
N LEU A 159 -16.32 -21.83 11.81
CA LEU A 159 -15.14 -21.03 12.14
C LEU A 159 -15.44 -19.54 12.05
N SER A 160 -16.28 -19.10 11.09
CA SER A 160 -16.67 -17.70 10.95
C SER A 160 -17.50 -17.22 12.13
N SER A 161 -18.50 -18.00 12.56
CA SER A 161 -19.29 -17.71 13.77
C SER A 161 -18.41 -17.62 15.01
N LEU A 162 -17.45 -18.54 15.18
CA LEU A 162 -16.53 -18.52 16.31
C LEU A 162 -15.63 -17.27 16.29
N VAL A 163 -15.18 -16.81 15.11
CA VAL A 163 -14.42 -15.56 14.99
C VAL A 163 -15.27 -14.35 15.39
N GLU A 164 -16.55 -14.31 15.02
CA GLU A 164 -17.45 -13.22 15.42
C GLU A 164 -17.62 -13.17 16.94
N ASP A 165 -17.82 -14.33 17.59
CA ASP A 165 -17.92 -14.42 19.05
C ASP A 165 -16.63 -13.98 19.75
N LEU A 166 -15.46 -14.38 19.23
CA LEU A 166 -14.17 -13.97 19.79
C LEU A 166 -13.91 -12.47 19.57
N LYS A 167 -14.26 -11.93 18.40
CA LYS A 167 -14.16 -10.48 18.12
C LYS A 167 -15.06 -9.68 19.05
N PHE A 168 -16.27 -10.17 19.34
CA PHE A 168 -17.14 -9.54 20.31
C PHE A 168 -16.51 -9.51 21.72
N LYS A 169 -15.88 -10.61 22.14
CA LYS A 169 -15.11 -10.66 23.39
C LYS A 169 -13.93 -9.69 23.39
N GLU A 170 -13.17 -9.62 22.29
CA GLU A 170 -12.05 -8.68 22.13
C GLU A 170 -12.51 -7.22 22.25
N ILE A 171 -13.62 -6.85 21.61
CA ILE A 171 -14.20 -5.51 21.68
C ILE A 171 -14.62 -5.17 23.12
N ASN A 172 -15.25 -6.11 23.82
CA ASN A 172 -15.65 -5.91 25.22
C ASN A 172 -14.44 -5.71 26.14
N MET A 173 -13.35 -6.46 25.95
CA MET A 173 -12.12 -6.27 26.72
C MET A 173 -11.46 -4.92 26.42
N LYS A 174 -11.36 -4.52 25.13
CA LYS A 174 -10.87 -3.20 24.74
C LYS A 174 -11.71 -2.08 25.37
N LYS A 175 -13.03 -2.23 25.38
CA LYS A 175 -13.95 -1.28 26.04
C LYS A 175 -13.64 -1.16 27.53
N ILE A 176 -13.43 -2.27 28.23
CA ILE A 176 -13.11 -2.27 29.67
C ILE A 176 -11.76 -1.60 29.94
N ILE A 177 -10.74 -1.90 29.12
CA ILE A 177 -9.41 -1.28 29.22
C ILE A 177 -9.50 0.23 28.98
N LEU A 178 -10.26 0.64 27.95
CA LEU A 178 -10.43 2.05 27.60
C LEU A 178 -11.18 2.82 28.70
N GLN A 179 -12.23 2.22 29.27
CA GLN A 179 -12.96 2.77 30.42
C GLN A 179 -12.01 2.96 31.63
N HIS A 180 -11.14 2.00 31.89
CA HIS A 180 -10.13 2.13 32.93
C HIS A 180 -9.15 3.27 32.63
N THR A 181 -8.63 3.38 31.42
CA THR A 181 -7.70 4.47 31.06
C THR A 181 -8.37 5.84 31.17
N ALA A 182 -9.62 5.97 30.75
CA ALA A 182 -10.39 7.19 30.89
C ALA A 182 -10.60 7.55 32.38
N ALA A 183 -10.91 6.58 33.23
CA ALA A 183 -11.06 6.78 34.68
C ALA A 183 -9.75 7.23 35.35
N VAL A 184 -8.61 6.65 34.96
CA VAL A 184 -7.29 7.03 35.47
C VAL A 184 -6.92 8.45 35.06
N LEU A 185 -7.15 8.83 33.80
CA LEU A 185 -6.88 10.17 33.29
C LEU A 185 -7.72 11.22 34.01
N ASN A 186 -9.01 10.98 34.17
CA ASN A 186 -9.90 11.87 34.90
C ASN A 186 -9.47 12.06 36.36
N LYS A 187 -9.07 10.98 37.05
CA LYS A 187 -8.51 11.07 38.41
C LYS A 187 -7.19 11.85 38.45
N GLY A 188 -6.35 11.73 37.42
CA GLY A 188 -5.14 12.53 37.25
C GLY A 188 -5.42 14.02 37.09
N ILE A 189 -6.42 14.38 36.29
CA ILE A 189 -6.85 15.77 36.09
C ILE A 189 -7.42 16.37 37.38
N GLN A 190 -8.29 15.63 38.08
CA GLN A 190 -8.83 16.06 39.37
C GLN A 190 -7.73 16.30 40.42
N ASN A 191 -6.67 15.47 40.41
CA ASN A 191 -5.53 15.67 41.30
C ASN A 191 -4.79 16.98 40.99
N ILE A 192 -4.61 17.31 39.70
CA ILE A 192 -3.96 18.56 39.26
C ILE A 192 -4.82 19.79 39.62
N GLU A 193 -6.15 19.69 39.47
CA GLU A 193 -7.08 20.76 39.86
C GLU A 193 -7.15 20.94 41.39
N SER A 194 -6.95 19.86 42.16
CA SER A 194 -6.97 19.90 43.62
C SER A 194 -5.68 20.38 44.28
N THR A 195 -4.57 20.53 43.53
CA THR A 195 -3.32 21.11 44.06
C THR A 195 -3.33 22.63 43.95
N PRO A 196 -3.46 23.40 45.05
CA PRO A 196 -3.43 24.86 45.00
C PRO A 196 -2.02 25.37 44.66
N THR A 197 -1.89 26.09 43.55
CA THR A 197 -0.62 26.70 43.11
C THR A 197 -0.23 27.91 43.98
N PRO A 198 1.04 28.05 44.43
CA PRO A 198 1.57 29.27 45.02
C PRO A 198 1.94 30.29 43.93
N THR A 199 1.51 31.53 44.14
CA THR A 199 1.73 32.71 43.30
C THR A 199 3.18 33.22 43.35
N THR A 200 3.79 33.45 42.18
CA THR A 200 4.92 34.41 42.02
C THR A 200 4.81 35.13 40.67
N PRO A 201 5.08 36.46 40.60
CA PRO A 201 4.93 37.26 39.39
C PRO A 201 6.26 37.38 38.63
N VAL A 202 6.25 37.21 37.30
CA VAL A 202 7.39 37.59 36.45
C VAL A 202 6.92 38.37 35.22
N ASN A 203 7.67 39.43 34.98
CA ASN A 203 7.47 40.57 34.09
C ASN A 203 7.45 40.28 32.58
N HIS A 204 6.75 41.16 31.87
CA HIS A 204 6.67 41.31 30.41
C HIS A 204 7.96 41.83 29.76
N HIS A 205 8.32 41.28 28.58
CA HIS A 205 8.97 41.99 27.46
C HIS A 205 8.99 41.12 26.18
N TYR A 206 7.89 41.03 25.42
CA TYR A 206 7.89 40.40 24.08
C TYR A 206 6.93 41.05 23.05
N SER A 207 6.48 42.30 23.28
CA SER A 207 5.44 42.94 22.46
C SER A 207 5.90 43.38 21.06
N ASP A 208 7.18 43.71 20.86
CA ASP A 208 7.59 44.44 19.65
C ASP A 208 7.91 43.55 18.44
N ASN A 209 8.12 42.24 18.63
CA ASN A 209 8.41 41.32 17.52
C ASN A 209 7.16 40.74 16.83
N ILE A 210 5.97 40.96 17.39
CA ILE A 210 4.71 40.42 16.83
C ILE A 210 4.20 41.31 15.69
N ALA A 211 4.35 42.63 15.81
CA ALA A 211 3.87 43.59 14.82
C ALA A 211 4.62 43.50 13.47
N LEU A 212 5.89 43.06 13.49
CA LEU A 212 6.69 42.91 12.28
C LEU A 212 6.39 41.62 11.50
N LEU A 213 5.90 40.59 12.18
CA LEU A 213 5.46 39.33 11.54
C LEU A 213 4.03 39.43 10.99
N GLU A 214 3.16 40.23 11.63
CA GLU A 214 1.82 40.50 11.13
C GLU A 214 1.82 41.33 9.84
N SER A 215 2.79 42.24 9.67
CA SER A 215 2.91 43.03 8.44
C SER A 215 3.40 42.20 7.25
N GLU A 216 4.31 41.24 7.47
CA GLU A 216 4.76 40.31 6.43
C GLU A 216 3.66 39.30 6.03
N LEU A 217 2.88 38.80 6.99
CA LEU A 217 1.75 37.90 6.70
C LEU A 217 0.68 38.60 5.87
N ASN A 218 0.37 39.86 6.19
CA ASN A 218 -0.56 40.68 5.42
C ASN A 218 -0.03 40.99 4.01
N HIS A 219 1.29 41.20 3.86
CA HIS A 219 1.90 41.42 2.54
C HIS A 219 1.85 40.17 1.65
N VAL A 220 2.06 38.98 2.21
CA VAL A 220 1.93 37.70 1.48
C VAL A 220 0.47 37.43 1.11
N SER A 221 -0.47 37.68 2.02
CA SER A 221 -1.91 37.51 1.74
C SER A 221 -2.36 38.43 0.60
N SER A 222 -1.99 39.71 0.62
CA SER A 222 -2.33 40.65 -0.46
C SER A 222 -1.70 40.25 -1.80
N LYS A 223 -0.53 39.61 -1.81
CA LYS A 223 0.13 39.17 -3.04
C LYS A 223 -0.53 37.93 -3.65
N VAL A 224 -1.05 37.04 -2.79
CA VAL A 224 -1.85 35.87 -3.21
C VAL A 224 -3.21 36.33 -3.75
N ASP A 225 -3.84 37.30 -3.09
CA ASP A 225 -5.12 37.87 -3.55
C ASP A 225 -4.96 38.61 -4.88
N TYR A 226 -3.84 39.29 -5.09
CA TYR A 226 -3.52 39.93 -6.38
C TYR A 226 -3.32 38.90 -7.49
N LEU A 227 -2.61 37.79 -7.22
CA LEU A 227 -2.41 36.72 -8.19
C LEU A 227 -3.72 35.96 -8.51
N LEU A 228 -4.61 35.78 -7.53
CA LEU A 228 -5.95 35.22 -7.75
C LEU A 228 -6.85 36.18 -8.54
N SER A 229 -6.75 37.48 -8.26
CA SER A 229 -7.48 38.52 -9.00
C SER A 229 -7.00 38.65 -10.45
N ASP A 230 -5.69 38.56 -10.71
CA ASP A 230 -5.13 38.58 -12.06
C ASP A 230 -5.50 37.30 -12.83
N TYR A 231 -5.53 36.13 -12.17
CA TYR A 231 -5.98 34.89 -12.82
C TYR A 231 -7.45 34.93 -13.21
N CYS A 232 -8.30 35.56 -12.39
CA CYS A 232 -9.72 35.76 -12.69
C CYS A 232 -9.98 36.85 -13.74
N SER A 233 -9.05 37.79 -13.93
CA SER A 233 -9.25 38.93 -14.84
C SER A 233 -8.73 38.68 -16.26
N CYS A 234 -7.92 37.63 -16.48
CA CYS A 234 -7.28 37.38 -17.78
C CYS A 234 -7.95 36.34 -18.68
N THR A 235 -9.13 35.78 -18.33
CA THR A 235 -9.86 34.90 -19.25
C THR A 235 -11.21 35.49 -19.66
N ASN A 236 -11.15 36.49 -20.56
CA ASN A 236 -12.26 36.77 -21.48
C ASN A 236 -12.34 35.64 -22.53
N ILE A 237 -12.58 34.41 -22.09
CA ILE A 237 -12.93 33.27 -22.93
C ILE A 237 -14.36 32.88 -22.54
N PRO A 238 -15.31 32.88 -23.49
CA PRO A 238 -16.70 32.63 -23.19
C PRO A 238 -16.91 31.16 -22.82
N SER A 239 -17.76 30.93 -21.82
CA SER A 239 -18.25 29.65 -21.31
C SER A 239 -17.22 28.75 -20.60
N HIS A 240 -17.40 28.63 -19.28
CA HIS A 240 -16.79 27.59 -18.45
C HIS A 240 -17.05 26.22 -19.12
N PRO A 241 -16.07 25.30 -19.22
CA PRO A 241 -16.25 24.00 -19.85
C PRO A 241 -17.42 23.21 -19.25
N LEU A 242 -17.68 23.37 -17.95
CA LEU A 242 -18.88 22.85 -17.27
C LEU A 242 -20.18 23.41 -17.86
N GLN A 243 -20.24 24.70 -18.16
CA GLN A 243 -21.41 25.35 -18.72
C GLN A 243 -21.66 24.89 -20.17
N LYS A 244 -20.58 24.66 -20.93
CA LYS A 244 -20.66 24.08 -22.28
C LYS A 244 -21.10 22.61 -22.23
N ILE A 245 -20.60 21.81 -21.29
CA ILE A 245 -21.07 20.42 -21.06
C ILE A 245 -22.55 20.41 -20.67
N GLN A 246 -22.98 21.30 -19.78
CA GLN A 246 -24.38 21.41 -19.37
C GLN A 246 -25.31 21.82 -20.53
N LEU A 247 -24.83 22.67 -21.44
CA LEU A 247 -25.57 23.06 -22.64
C LEU A 247 -25.63 21.92 -23.67
N LEU A 248 -24.56 21.15 -23.84
CA LEU A 248 -24.55 19.94 -24.67
C LEU A 248 -25.48 18.86 -24.10
N ASP A 249 -25.52 18.68 -22.77
CA ASP A 249 -26.45 17.76 -22.10
C ASP A 249 -27.92 18.18 -22.31
N GLN A 250 -28.22 19.50 -22.28
CA GLN A 250 -29.54 20.00 -22.64
C GLN A 250 -29.89 19.76 -24.12
N GLN A 251 -28.94 19.96 -25.04
CA GLN A 251 -29.15 19.69 -26.46
C GLN A 251 -29.39 18.21 -26.73
N LEU A 252 -28.63 17.31 -26.08
CA LEU A 252 -28.86 15.87 -26.12
C LEU A 252 -30.27 15.53 -25.63
N ALA A 253 -30.70 16.07 -24.49
CA ALA A 253 -32.02 15.81 -23.93
C ALA A 253 -33.17 16.27 -24.85
N VAL A 254 -32.98 17.36 -25.61
CA VAL A 254 -33.97 17.83 -26.60
C VAL A 254 -34.00 16.90 -27.82
N VAL A 255 -32.84 16.48 -28.35
CA VAL A 255 -32.76 15.56 -29.50
C VAL A 255 -33.36 14.19 -29.15
N TYR A 256 -33.10 13.67 -27.95
CA TYR A 256 -33.71 12.41 -27.47
C TYR A 256 -35.25 12.50 -27.36
N LYS A 257 -35.81 13.66 -27.01
CA LYS A 257 -37.27 13.87 -26.98
C LYS A 257 -37.87 13.97 -28.39
N SER A 258 -37.18 14.62 -29.32
CA SER A 258 -37.66 14.82 -30.70
C SER A 258 -37.65 13.55 -31.55
N ASN A 259 -36.70 12.63 -31.32
CA ASN A 259 -36.60 11.34 -32.03
C ASN A 259 -37.77 10.37 -31.75
N SER A 260 -38.63 10.64 -30.76
CA SER A 260 -39.79 9.81 -30.46
C SER A 260 -40.95 9.98 -31.47
N MET A 261 -40.93 10.99 -32.35
CA MET A 261 -42.14 11.40 -33.08
C MET A 261 -42.08 11.32 -34.62
N ASN A 262 -40.92 11.23 -35.27
CA ASN A 262 -40.83 11.28 -36.74
C ASN A 262 -39.79 10.29 -37.31
N GLN A 263 -40.23 9.33 -38.14
CA GLN A 263 -39.40 8.21 -38.66
C GLN A 263 -38.63 8.51 -39.97
N ILE A 264 -38.73 9.72 -40.54
CA ILE A 264 -38.18 10.00 -41.89
C ILE A 264 -36.84 10.78 -41.83
N ASP A 265 -36.53 11.48 -40.72
CA ASP A 265 -35.29 12.26 -40.53
C ASP A 265 -34.22 11.57 -39.65
N ASP A 266 -34.39 10.26 -39.40
CA ASP A 266 -33.64 9.53 -38.36
C ASP A 266 -32.12 9.48 -38.59
N ASN A 267 -31.65 9.53 -39.84
CA ASN A 267 -30.21 9.38 -40.13
C ASN A 267 -29.42 10.66 -39.87
N GLU A 268 -29.95 11.84 -40.23
CA GLU A 268 -29.29 13.12 -39.97
C GLU A 268 -29.28 13.46 -38.48
N ASN A 269 -30.38 13.17 -37.77
CA ASN A 269 -30.46 13.37 -36.32
C ASN A 269 -29.50 12.44 -35.57
N LYS A 270 -29.32 11.20 -36.05
CA LYS A 270 -28.35 10.26 -35.48
C LYS A 270 -26.90 10.71 -35.70
N GLN A 271 -26.57 11.29 -36.86
CA GLN A 271 -25.24 11.86 -37.08
C GLN A 271 -24.97 13.09 -36.21
N LYS A 272 -25.95 13.99 -36.05
CA LYS A 272 -25.85 15.14 -35.15
C LYS A 272 -25.66 14.69 -33.70
N LEU A 273 -26.42 13.68 -33.25
CA LEU A 273 -26.29 13.10 -31.91
C LEU A 273 -24.86 12.56 -31.66
N LEU A 274 -24.32 11.77 -32.59
CA LEU A 274 -22.96 11.24 -32.49
C LEU A 274 -21.89 12.34 -32.47
N SER A 275 -22.10 13.44 -33.19
CA SER A 275 -21.16 14.57 -33.17
C SER A 275 -21.17 15.32 -31.82
N ILE A 276 -22.35 15.47 -31.22
CA ILE A 276 -22.52 16.13 -29.91
C ILE A 276 -21.95 15.24 -28.78
N GLU A 277 -22.18 13.92 -28.83
CA GLU A 277 -21.60 12.97 -27.87
C GLU A 277 -20.07 12.96 -27.93
N LYS A 278 -19.48 12.96 -29.13
CA LYS A 278 -18.02 13.07 -29.29
C LYS A 278 -17.46 14.36 -28.72
N GLU A 279 -18.13 15.50 -28.93
CA GLU A 279 -17.67 16.78 -28.38
C GLU A 279 -17.75 16.79 -26.84
N ARG A 280 -18.81 16.21 -26.27
CA ARG A 280 -18.97 16.04 -24.82
C ARG A 280 -17.85 15.19 -24.23
N ASP A 281 -17.53 14.04 -24.84
CA ASP A 281 -16.49 13.14 -24.35
C ASP A 281 -15.10 13.79 -24.39
N ILE A 282 -14.80 14.56 -25.45
CA ILE A 282 -13.56 15.34 -25.55
C ILE A 282 -13.47 16.39 -24.43
N LEU A 283 -14.57 17.08 -24.12
CA LEU A 283 -14.61 18.08 -23.04
C LEU A 283 -14.48 17.44 -21.66
N LEU A 284 -15.12 16.28 -21.42
CA LEU A 284 -14.99 15.52 -20.18
C LEU A 284 -13.55 15.02 -19.98
N SER A 285 -12.91 14.50 -21.02
CA SER A 285 -11.50 14.09 -20.95
C SER A 285 -10.59 15.26 -20.57
N LYS A 286 -10.80 16.44 -21.17
CA LYS A 286 -10.04 17.65 -20.82
C LYS A 286 -10.31 18.12 -19.39
N LEU A 287 -11.53 17.96 -18.88
CA LEU A 287 -11.87 18.29 -17.50
C LEU A 287 -11.10 17.40 -16.52
N VAL A 288 -11.11 16.09 -16.76
CA VAL A 288 -10.37 15.10 -15.95
C VAL A 288 -8.86 15.39 -15.97
N ASP A 289 -8.30 15.74 -17.13
CA ASP A 289 -6.88 16.14 -17.23
C ASP A 289 -6.55 17.40 -16.43
N MET A 290 -7.45 18.38 -16.41
CA MET A 290 -7.29 19.60 -15.61
C MET A 290 -7.42 19.31 -14.10
N GLU A 291 -8.36 18.46 -13.69
CA GLU A 291 -8.49 18.01 -12.30
C GLU A 291 -7.25 17.24 -11.83
N LEU A 292 -6.70 16.37 -12.69
CA LEU A 292 -5.46 15.66 -12.40
C LEU A 292 -4.27 16.62 -12.27
N LYS A 293 -4.18 17.66 -13.10
CA LYS A 293 -3.14 18.70 -12.97
C LYS A 293 -3.32 19.53 -11.70
N SER A 294 -4.55 19.89 -11.35
CA SER A 294 -4.87 20.64 -10.13
C SER A 294 -4.53 19.85 -8.87
N THR A 295 -4.91 18.58 -8.82
CA THR A 295 -4.56 17.68 -7.70
C THR A 295 -3.06 17.46 -7.56
N LYS A 296 -2.34 17.29 -8.68
CA LYS A 296 -0.86 17.25 -8.68
C LYS A 296 -0.26 18.55 -8.13
N LEU A 297 -0.76 19.71 -8.56
CA LEU A 297 -0.27 21.01 -8.09
C LEU A 297 -0.53 21.19 -6.59
N LEU A 298 -1.70 20.81 -6.09
CA LEU A 298 -2.03 20.82 -4.66
C LEU A 298 -1.12 19.88 -3.85
N ALA A 299 -0.82 18.68 -4.36
CA ALA A 299 0.13 17.76 -3.74
C ALA A 299 1.55 18.35 -3.67
N THR A 300 2.01 19.01 -4.74
CA THR A 300 3.31 19.71 -4.70
C THR A 300 3.31 20.85 -3.69
N MET A 301 2.25 21.67 -3.65
CA MET A 301 2.12 22.79 -2.72
C MET A 301 2.13 22.34 -1.25
N THR A 302 1.42 21.26 -0.93
CA THR A 302 1.44 20.67 0.41
C THR A 302 2.82 20.12 0.78
N SER A 303 3.53 19.47 -0.15
CA SER A 303 4.91 19.01 0.06
C SER A 303 5.88 20.16 0.33
N TYR A 304 5.78 21.26 -0.42
CA TYR A 304 6.57 22.48 -0.20
C TYR A 304 6.29 23.09 1.17
N SER A 305 5.02 23.16 1.58
CA SER A 305 4.65 23.67 2.91
C SER A 305 5.18 22.81 4.06
N GLY A 306 5.27 21.48 3.84
CA GLY A 306 5.85 20.53 4.79
C GLY A 306 7.36 20.74 4.90
N ARG A 307 8.05 20.82 3.76
CA ARG A 307 9.50 21.09 3.71
C ARG A 307 9.85 22.45 4.32
N GLN A 308 9.05 23.48 4.08
CA GLN A 308 9.25 24.79 4.71
C GLN A 308 9.11 24.73 6.24
N ARG A 309 8.17 23.93 6.76
CA ARG A 309 8.04 23.71 8.21
C ARG A 309 9.23 22.94 8.79
N ALA A 310 9.71 21.91 8.10
CA ALA A 310 10.91 21.17 8.52
C ALA A 310 12.14 22.08 8.60
N LEU A 311 12.40 22.90 7.57
CA LEU A 311 13.50 23.87 7.59
C LEU A 311 13.37 24.91 8.71
N LYS A 312 12.15 25.37 9.00
CA LYS A 312 11.91 26.26 10.15
C LYS A 312 12.22 25.58 11.49
N PHE A 313 11.93 24.29 11.61
CA PHE A 313 12.23 23.51 12.80
C PHE A 313 13.74 23.30 12.97
N GLU A 314 14.45 22.95 11.90
CA GLU A 314 15.92 22.85 11.90
C GLU A 314 16.59 24.17 12.31
N LEU A 315 16.11 25.31 11.76
CA LEU A 315 16.62 26.63 12.17
C LEU A 315 16.36 26.93 13.66
N LEU A 316 15.22 26.52 14.20
CA LEU A 316 14.93 26.66 15.62
C LEU A 316 15.83 25.76 16.47
N GLN A 317 16.10 24.54 16.01
CA GLN A 317 17.02 23.61 16.67
C GLN A 317 18.44 24.17 16.72
N PHE A 318 18.98 24.62 15.58
CA PHE A 318 20.32 25.25 15.53
C PHE A 318 20.41 26.49 16.41
N LYS A 319 19.33 27.28 16.50
CA LYS A 319 19.27 28.42 17.41
C LYS A 319 19.29 27.99 18.87
N GLY A 320 18.63 26.89 19.21
CA GLY A 320 18.68 26.27 20.55
C GLY A 320 20.08 25.81 20.90
N GLU A 321 20.71 25.03 20.02
CA GLU A 321 22.08 24.55 20.18
C GLU A 321 23.10 25.70 20.32
N SER A 322 22.93 26.79 19.56
CA SER A 322 23.77 27.99 19.69
C SER A 322 23.64 28.67 21.06
N ILE A 323 22.42 28.71 21.64
CA ILE A 323 22.21 29.25 22.99
C ILE A 323 22.86 28.33 24.03
N GLU A 324 22.73 27.01 23.89
CA GLU A 324 23.40 26.07 24.79
C GLU A 324 24.91 26.23 24.76
N LEU A 325 25.52 26.37 23.57
CA LEU A 325 26.94 26.66 23.42
C LEU A 325 27.33 27.98 24.10
N GLN A 326 26.55 29.05 23.95
CA GLN A 326 26.79 30.31 24.65
C GLN A 326 26.69 30.18 26.18
N ILE A 327 25.77 29.37 26.69
CA ILE A 327 25.66 29.10 28.13
C ILE A 327 26.92 28.36 28.61
N TRP A 328 27.35 27.36 27.86
CA TRP A 328 28.58 26.60 28.15
C TRP A 328 29.82 27.49 28.14
N ASP A 329 29.95 28.40 27.18
CA ASP A 329 31.08 29.33 27.11
C ASP A 329 31.08 30.29 28.31
N ARG A 330 29.92 30.85 28.70
CA ARG A 330 29.83 31.69 29.90
C ARG A 330 30.13 30.92 31.19
N LEU A 331 29.75 29.65 31.27
CA LEU A 331 30.07 28.80 32.42
C LEU A 331 31.58 28.53 32.50
N ARG A 332 32.21 28.28 31.36
CA ARG A 332 33.67 28.12 31.25
C ARG A 332 34.39 29.39 31.66
N GLU A 333 33.96 30.54 31.15
CA GLU A 333 34.53 31.85 31.47
C GLU A 333 34.40 32.16 32.98
N LYS A 334 33.28 31.83 33.62
CA LYS A 334 33.11 31.93 35.08
C LYS A 334 34.04 31.01 35.88
N GLN A 335 34.35 29.82 35.36
CA GLN A 335 35.33 28.93 35.97
C GLN A 335 36.76 29.46 35.83
N GLU A 336 37.08 30.15 34.74
CA GLU A 336 38.39 30.79 34.57
C GLU A 336 38.58 32.01 35.51
N TYR A 337 37.53 32.82 35.72
CA TYR A 337 37.61 33.99 36.61
C TYR A 337 37.54 33.70 38.11
N THR A 338 37.10 32.51 38.54
CA THR A 338 37.06 32.12 39.96
C THR A 338 38.38 31.54 40.47
N ASN A 339 39.39 31.38 39.61
CA ASN A 339 40.77 31.08 40.00
C ASN A 339 41.52 32.34 40.47
N ILE A 340 41.07 32.93 41.58
CA ILE A 340 41.91 33.78 42.44
C ILE A 340 42.74 32.84 43.33
N PRO A 341 44.08 32.96 43.40
CA PRO A 341 44.90 32.00 44.13
C PRO A 341 44.87 32.26 45.65
N PRO A 342 44.58 31.26 46.49
CA PRO A 342 45.07 31.23 47.85
C PRO A 342 45.98 30.01 48.03
N ALA A 343 47.28 30.26 48.13
CA ALA A 343 48.26 29.39 48.78
C ALA A 343 48.46 27.95 48.21
N PRO A 344 49.66 27.37 48.38
CA PRO A 344 50.03 26.15 47.69
C PRO A 344 49.46 24.94 48.43
N ALA A 345 48.42 24.33 47.88
CA ALA A 345 47.99 23.00 48.27
C ALA A 345 47.86 22.11 47.03
N LEU A 346 48.73 21.09 47.01
CA LEU A 346 48.68 19.89 46.19
C LEU A 346 47.24 19.45 45.84
N ILE A 347 46.77 19.77 44.63
CA ILE A 347 45.69 19.03 43.96
C ILE A 347 46.12 18.82 42.50
N THR A 348 46.81 17.70 42.33
CA THR A 348 46.83 16.77 41.17
C THR A 348 46.61 17.33 39.76
N ALA A 349 47.72 17.55 39.04
CA ALA A 349 47.81 17.67 37.57
C ALA A 349 47.30 16.42 36.78
N VAL A 350 46.65 15.48 37.45
CA VAL A 350 46.13 14.22 36.87
C VAL A 350 44.72 14.43 36.29
N ASP A 351 43.89 15.30 36.89
CA ASP A 351 42.50 15.51 36.45
C ASP A 351 42.39 16.35 35.15
N THR A 352 43.33 17.27 34.91
CA THR A 352 43.37 18.04 33.67
C THR A 352 43.74 17.19 32.45
N ASN A 353 44.54 16.13 32.65
CA ASN A 353 44.87 15.19 31.58
C ASN A 353 43.70 14.25 31.26
N GLN A 354 42.93 13.80 32.27
CA GLN A 354 41.74 12.99 32.04
C GLN A 354 40.66 13.74 31.27
N TYR A 355 40.41 15.01 31.59
CA TYR A 355 39.44 15.83 30.86
C TYR A 355 39.85 16.09 29.41
N LYS A 356 41.14 16.37 29.16
CA LYS A 356 41.68 16.49 27.79
C LYS A 356 41.55 15.18 27.00
N GLN A 357 41.73 14.05 27.66
CA GLN A 357 41.57 12.74 27.03
C GLN A 357 40.11 12.47 26.66
N GLN A 358 39.15 12.82 27.53
CA GLN A 358 37.72 12.72 27.23
C GLN A 358 37.29 13.61 26.07
N LEU A 359 37.79 14.85 25.97
CA LEU A 359 37.51 15.72 24.82
C LEU A 359 38.04 15.12 23.52
N LYS A 360 39.23 14.52 23.55
CA LYS A 360 39.84 13.86 22.39
C LYS A 360 39.06 12.62 21.96
N GLU A 361 38.56 11.84 22.92
CA GLU A 361 37.70 10.69 22.64
C GLU A 361 36.37 11.13 22.04
N GLN A 362 35.76 12.20 22.56
CA GLN A 362 34.55 12.78 21.95
C GLN A 362 34.80 13.30 20.54
N SER A 363 35.90 14.01 20.29
CA SER A 363 36.19 14.50 18.94
C SER A 363 36.40 13.37 17.94
N LEU A 364 37.11 12.31 18.34
CA LEU A 364 37.30 11.11 17.52
C LEU A 364 35.97 10.39 17.24
N PHE A 365 35.08 10.34 18.23
CA PHE A 365 33.75 9.77 18.05
C PHE A 365 32.93 10.54 17.01
N TYR A 366 32.91 11.88 17.09
CA TYR A 366 32.22 12.70 16.09
C TYR A 366 32.86 12.61 14.71
N GLU A 367 34.18 12.56 14.63
CA GLU A 367 34.92 12.40 13.37
C GLU A 367 34.58 11.06 12.71
N SER A 368 34.56 9.97 13.49
CA SER A 368 34.13 8.65 12.99
C SER A 368 32.67 8.64 12.54
N ASN A 369 31.77 9.34 13.24
CA ASN A 369 30.36 9.43 12.86
C ASN A 369 30.16 10.24 11.56
N ILE A 370 30.91 11.33 11.38
CA ILE A 370 30.93 12.10 10.12
C ILE A 370 31.47 11.23 8.97
N GLU A 371 32.52 10.44 9.21
CA GLU A 371 33.06 9.52 8.22
C GLU A 371 32.03 8.45 7.81
N GLN A 372 31.31 7.87 8.77
CA GLN A 372 30.21 6.92 8.48
C GLN A 372 29.08 7.57 7.68
N GLN A 373 28.69 8.81 8.01
CA GLN A 373 27.68 9.56 7.24
C GLN A 373 28.16 9.85 5.81
N ASN A 374 29.43 10.21 5.62
CA ASN A 374 29.99 10.45 4.30
C ASN A 374 30.01 9.17 3.45
N ILE A 375 30.37 8.02 4.04
CA ILE A 375 30.31 6.73 3.35
C ILE A 375 28.88 6.40 2.91
N THR A 376 27.89 6.65 3.78
CA THR A 376 26.47 6.41 3.45
C THR A 376 26.00 7.33 2.33
N LEU A 377 26.35 8.62 2.37
CA LEU A 377 26.04 9.58 1.30
C LEU A 377 26.72 9.21 -0.02
N GLU A 378 27.94 8.67 0.02
CA GLU A 378 28.63 8.20 -1.17
C GLU A 378 27.94 6.97 -1.77
N GLN A 379 27.51 6.01 -0.94
CA GLN A 379 26.72 4.85 -1.38
C GLN A 379 25.39 5.27 -2.01
N ASP A 380 24.66 6.19 -1.37
CA ASP A 380 23.39 6.70 -1.89
C ASP A 380 23.58 7.44 -3.22
N SER A 381 24.66 8.23 -3.34
CA SER A 381 25.04 8.91 -4.58
C SER A 381 25.35 7.92 -5.71
N GLN A 382 26.03 6.82 -5.41
CA GLN A 382 26.30 5.75 -6.37
C GLN A 382 25.00 5.04 -6.81
N GLN A 383 24.10 4.74 -5.87
CA GLN A 383 22.79 4.16 -6.19
C GLN A 383 21.95 5.09 -7.07
N CYS A 384 21.96 6.40 -6.80
CA CYS A 384 21.24 7.37 -7.62
C CYS A 384 21.78 7.41 -9.06
N ARG A 385 23.12 7.37 -9.24
CA ARG A 385 23.73 7.28 -10.58
C ARG A 385 23.36 5.98 -11.29
N GLN A 386 23.31 4.85 -10.57
CA GLN A 386 22.92 3.57 -11.15
C GLN A 386 21.45 3.59 -11.61
N LEU A 387 20.55 4.09 -10.77
CA LEU A 387 19.13 4.26 -11.13
C LEU A 387 18.94 5.21 -12.32
N GLU A 388 19.75 6.27 -12.42
CA GLU A 388 19.72 7.19 -13.56
C GLU A 388 20.13 6.48 -14.87
N LEU A 389 21.20 5.68 -14.86
CA LEU A 389 21.61 4.86 -16.01
C LEU A 389 20.52 3.84 -16.39
N ASP A 390 19.86 3.25 -15.41
CA ASP A 390 18.79 2.29 -15.63
C ASP A 390 17.56 2.96 -16.26
N CYS A 391 17.21 4.17 -15.81
CA CYS A 391 16.14 4.97 -16.40
C CYS A 391 16.45 5.36 -17.85
N GLN A 392 17.71 5.72 -18.15
CA GLN A 392 18.15 6.01 -19.52
C GLN A 392 18.04 4.77 -20.42
N ARG A 393 18.49 3.61 -19.93
CA ARG A 393 18.39 2.33 -20.64
C ARG A 393 16.94 1.94 -20.91
N LEU A 394 16.06 2.01 -19.92
CA LEU A 394 14.64 1.72 -20.08
C LEU A 394 13.94 2.69 -21.04
N ASN A 395 14.33 3.97 -21.05
CA ASN A 395 13.82 4.93 -22.01
C ASN A 395 14.23 4.59 -23.46
N LEU A 396 15.46 4.13 -23.67
CA LEU A 396 15.91 3.65 -24.98
C LEU A 396 15.14 2.40 -25.42
N GLU A 397 14.95 1.43 -24.52
CA GLU A 397 14.16 0.22 -24.79
C GLU A 397 12.71 0.55 -25.14
N LYS A 398 12.09 1.47 -24.37
CA LYS A 398 10.76 1.99 -24.67
C LYS A 398 10.69 2.63 -26.06
N SER A 399 11.67 3.47 -26.42
CA SER A 399 11.72 4.07 -27.76
C SER A 399 11.81 3.03 -28.87
N ASN A 400 12.63 1.98 -28.66
CA ASN A 400 12.77 0.88 -29.63
C ASN A 400 11.45 0.09 -29.79
N LEU A 401 10.75 -0.17 -28.68
CA LEU A 401 9.44 -0.82 -28.70
C LEU A 401 8.37 0.04 -29.38
N ASP A 402 8.35 1.34 -29.13
CA ASP A 402 7.44 2.27 -29.80
C ASP A 402 7.67 2.29 -31.33
N ASP A 403 8.93 2.21 -31.78
CA ASP A 403 9.25 2.14 -33.20
C ASP A 403 8.87 0.79 -33.82
N LEU A 404 9.06 -0.31 -33.10
CA LEU A 404 8.60 -1.64 -33.53
C LEU A 404 7.07 -1.69 -33.64
N ILE A 405 6.34 -1.11 -32.69
CA ILE A 405 4.87 -1.01 -32.74
C ILE A 405 4.45 -0.23 -33.97
N LYS A 406 5.06 0.94 -34.24
CA LYS A 406 4.76 1.72 -35.45
C LYS A 406 5.03 0.93 -36.73
N GLU A 407 6.10 0.15 -36.77
CA GLU A 407 6.41 -0.71 -37.92
C GLU A 407 5.35 -1.81 -38.10
N LYS A 408 4.96 -2.50 -37.03
CA LYS A 408 3.91 -3.53 -37.09
C LYS A 408 2.54 -2.96 -37.46
N SER A 409 2.17 -1.79 -36.94
CA SER A 409 0.95 -1.09 -37.34
C SER A 409 0.95 -0.79 -38.85
N LYS A 410 2.07 -0.32 -39.41
CA LYS A 410 2.17 -0.09 -40.87
C LYS A 410 1.99 -1.38 -41.69
N VAL A 411 2.50 -2.51 -41.21
CA VAL A 411 2.33 -3.81 -41.89
C VAL A 411 0.86 -4.26 -41.84
N LEU A 412 0.19 -4.11 -40.69
CA LEU A 412 -1.23 -4.42 -40.56
C LEU A 412 -2.08 -3.54 -41.49
N ASP A 413 -1.82 -2.23 -41.55
CA ASP A 413 -2.50 -1.33 -42.47
C ASP A 413 -2.31 -1.75 -43.94
N GLN A 414 -1.12 -2.24 -44.31
CA GLN A 414 -0.88 -2.77 -45.66
C GLN A 414 -1.67 -4.05 -45.93
N GLN A 415 -1.75 -4.96 -44.96
CA GLN A 415 -2.53 -6.20 -45.07
C GLN A 415 -4.03 -5.91 -45.16
N ASP A 416 -4.55 -5.00 -44.36
CA ASP A 416 -5.96 -4.61 -44.40
C ASP A 416 -6.35 -3.95 -45.74
N ASN A 417 -5.43 -3.16 -46.30
CA ASN A 417 -5.60 -2.62 -47.66
C ASN A 417 -5.62 -3.73 -48.71
N GLN A 418 -4.78 -4.77 -48.57
CA GLN A 418 -4.77 -5.92 -49.49
C GLN A 418 -6.05 -6.75 -49.35
N ILE A 419 -6.51 -7.02 -48.13
CA ILE A 419 -7.77 -7.73 -47.85
C ILE A 419 -8.95 -6.96 -48.44
N SER A 420 -8.97 -5.63 -48.29
CA SER A 420 -10.00 -4.77 -48.85
C SER A 420 -10.05 -4.84 -50.38
N ARG A 421 -8.88 -4.86 -51.05
CA ARG A 421 -8.77 -5.05 -52.51
C ARG A 421 -9.30 -6.42 -52.93
N LEU A 422 -8.84 -7.50 -52.30
CA LEU A 422 -9.29 -8.86 -52.61
C LEU A 422 -10.81 -9.04 -52.38
N ASN A 423 -11.36 -8.43 -51.32
CA ASN A 423 -12.78 -8.44 -51.06
C ASN A 423 -13.58 -7.69 -52.13
N ALA A 424 -13.06 -6.58 -52.65
CA ALA A 424 -13.67 -5.88 -53.78
C ALA A 424 -13.66 -6.75 -55.04
N ASP A 425 -12.55 -7.43 -55.33
CA ASP A 425 -12.45 -8.34 -56.47
C ASP A 425 -13.42 -9.53 -56.35
N ILE A 426 -13.56 -10.12 -55.16
CA ILE A 426 -14.54 -11.19 -54.89
C ILE A 426 -15.96 -10.68 -55.11
N ARG A 427 -16.28 -9.47 -54.65
CA ARG A 427 -17.61 -8.86 -54.87
C ARG A 427 -17.87 -8.64 -56.36
N ASN A 428 -16.90 -8.14 -57.11
CA ASN A 428 -16.98 -7.96 -58.56
C ASN A 428 -17.18 -9.31 -59.28
N GLN A 429 -16.43 -10.35 -58.91
CA GLN A 429 -16.60 -11.70 -59.48
C GLN A 429 -17.97 -12.31 -59.16
N LYS A 430 -18.52 -12.08 -57.95
CA LYS A 430 -19.87 -12.52 -57.59
C LYS A 430 -20.95 -11.82 -58.42
N GLN A 431 -20.77 -10.55 -58.78
CA GLN A 431 -21.70 -9.83 -59.66
C GLN A 431 -21.64 -10.35 -61.11
N VAL A 432 -20.48 -10.79 -61.58
CA VAL A 432 -20.31 -11.38 -62.93
C VAL A 432 -20.92 -12.80 -63.05
N LYS A 433 -21.17 -13.50 -61.93
CA LYS A 433 -21.72 -14.88 -61.91
C LYS A 433 -23.26 -15.00 -61.95
N ASN A 434 -23.99 -13.92 -62.21
CA ASN A 434 -25.46 -13.95 -62.42
C ASN A 434 -25.88 -14.27 -63.89
N GLU A 435 -25.09 -15.05 -64.62
CA GLU A 435 -25.40 -15.57 -65.96
C GLU A 435 -25.78 -17.07 -65.88
N PRO A 436 -26.82 -17.56 -66.59
CA PRO A 436 -27.33 -18.91 -66.39
C PRO A 436 -26.38 -19.99 -66.93
N TYR A 437 -25.80 -20.73 -65.98
CA TYR A 437 -25.41 -22.15 -66.06
C TYR A 437 -24.85 -22.66 -67.40
N ARG A 438 -23.52 -22.72 -67.51
CA ARG A 438 -22.80 -23.58 -68.47
C ARG A 438 -22.19 -24.76 -67.70
N PRO A 439 -22.31 -26.01 -68.17
CA PRO A 439 -21.83 -27.18 -67.42
C PRO A 439 -20.30 -27.15 -67.34
N GLU A 440 -19.79 -27.03 -66.11
CA GLU A 440 -18.35 -27.05 -65.81
C GLU A 440 -17.72 -28.40 -66.18
N SER A 441 -16.63 -28.29 -66.95
CA SER A 441 -15.72 -29.35 -67.35
C SER A 441 -15.17 -30.12 -66.14
N ASN A 442 -15.04 -31.44 -66.25
CA ASN A 442 -14.47 -32.31 -65.22
C ASN A 442 -13.09 -31.87 -64.71
N GLN A 443 -12.34 -31.06 -65.48
CA GLN A 443 -11.07 -30.46 -65.04
C GLN A 443 -11.22 -29.50 -63.85
N GLU A 444 -12.31 -28.75 -63.74
CA GLU A 444 -12.51 -27.80 -62.64
C GLU A 444 -12.78 -28.54 -61.32
N LYS A 445 -13.54 -29.65 -61.39
CA LYS A 445 -13.76 -30.54 -60.24
C LYS A 445 -12.47 -31.16 -59.74
N GLU A 446 -11.56 -31.50 -60.64
CA GLU A 446 -10.27 -32.10 -60.29
C GLU A 446 -9.31 -31.06 -59.71
N ARG A 447 -9.32 -29.83 -60.22
CA ARG A 447 -8.61 -28.70 -59.62
C ARG A 447 -9.12 -28.40 -58.21
N LEU A 448 -10.44 -28.35 -58.01
CA LEU A 448 -11.06 -28.15 -56.70
C LEU A 448 -10.67 -29.27 -55.72
N LYS A 449 -10.70 -30.54 -56.15
CA LYS A 449 -10.23 -31.66 -55.32
C LYS A 449 -8.77 -31.51 -54.89
N LYS A 450 -7.88 -31.05 -55.78
CA LYS A 450 -6.48 -30.78 -55.44
C LYS A 450 -6.33 -29.65 -54.43
N VAL A 451 -7.11 -28.59 -54.56
CA VAL A 451 -7.11 -27.46 -53.60
C VAL A 451 -7.64 -27.90 -52.23
N PHE A 452 -8.70 -28.73 -52.20
CA PHE A 452 -9.19 -29.31 -50.95
C PHE A 452 -8.18 -30.25 -50.30
N ALA A 453 -7.53 -31.12 -51.07
CA ALA A 453 -6.50 -32.02 -50.56
C ALA A 453 -5.29 -31.26 -50.00
N ALA A 454 -4.81 -30.22 -50.69
CA ALA A 454 -3.71 -29.38 -50.21
C ALA A 454 -4.08 -28.64 -48.91
N ARG A 455 -5.31 -28.11 -48.84
CA ARG A 455 -5.81 -27.47 -47.62
C ARG A 455 -5.97 -28.47 -46.47
N GLU A 456 -6.44 -29.67 -46.75
CA GLU A 456 -6.56 -30.74 -45.75
C GLU A 456 -5.18 -31.15 -45.23
N GLU A 457 -4.19 -31.27 -46.11
CA GLU A 457 -2.80 -31.54 -45.75
C GLU A 457 -2.21 -30.43 -44.87
N GLU A 458 -2.36 -29.15 -45.24
CA GLU A 458 -1.95 -28.02 -44.41
C GLU A 458 -2.62 -28.02 -43.03
N TRP A 459 -3.92 -28.33 -42.97
CA TRP A 459 -4.64 -28.46 -41.70
C TRP A 459 -4.12 -29.61 -40.84
N THR A 460 -3.80 -30.76 -41.46
CA THR A 460 -3.19 -31.88 -40.74
C THR A 460 -1.80 -31.52 -40.23
N GLN A 461 -0.96 -30.87 -41.03
CA GLN A 461 0.38 -30.43 -40.61
C GLN A 461 0.30 -29.42 -39.46
N HIS A 462 -0.61 -28.46 -39.55
CA HIS A 462 -0.85 -27.50 -38.46
C HIS A 462 -1.32 -28.19 -37.18
N THR A 463 -2.17 -29.22 -37.30
CA THR A 463 -2.64 -30.01 -36.14
C THR A 463 -1.49 -30.78 -35.49
N HIS A 464 -0.65 -31.47 -36.28
CA HIS A 464 0.52 -32.18 -35.77
C HIS A 464 1.52 -31.21 -35.13
N SER A 465 1.79 -30.06 -35.75
CA SER A 465 2.68 -29.04 -35.18
C SER A 465 2.16 -28.50 -33.85
N MET A 466 0.83 -28.41 -33.68
CA MET A 466 0.21 -27.99 -32.44
C MET A 466 0.29 -29.10 -31.37
N GLU A 467 0.10 -30.36 -31.75
CA GLU A 467 0.29 -31.52 -30.87
C GLU A 467 1.74 -31.60 -30.35
N ASP A 468 2.73 -31.47 -31.24
CA ASP A 468 4.15 -31.44 -30.87
C ASP A 468 4.47 -30.30 -29.89
N SER A 469 3.86 -29.12 -30.11
CA SER A 469 4.02 -27.96 -29.22
C SER A 469 3.39 -28.20 -27.84
N PHE A 470 2.28 -28.94 -27.77
CA PHE A 470 1.66 -29.31 -26.50
C PHE A 470 2.49 -30.35 -25.75
N ASP A 471 3.08 -31.31 -26.45
CA ASP A 471 3.97 -32.30 -25.84
C ASP A 471 5.23 -31.65 -25.28
N GLU A 472 5.84 -30.70 -26.02
CA GLU A 472 6.98 -29.91 -25.51
C GLU A 472 6.59 -29.06 -24.29
N LEU A 473 5.40 -28.44 -24.32
CA LEU A 473 4.90 -27.67 -23.20
C LEU A 473 4.67 -28.55 -21.96
N LEU A 474 4.12 -29.76 -22.13
CA LEU A 474 3.94 -30.75 -21.05
C LEU A 474 5.29 -31.19 -20.48
N GLU A 475 6.28 -31.50 -21.33
CA GLU A 475 7.62 -31.85 -20.88
C GLU A 475 8.27 -30.72 -20.07
N ASN A 476 8.08 -29.47 -20.51
CA ASN A 476 8.58 -28.29 -19.79
C ASN A 476 7.87 -28.09 -18.44
N PHE A 477 6.55 -28.34 -18.36
CA PHE A 477 5.82 -28.32 -17.09
C PHE A 477 6.27 -29.42 -16.13
N ASP A 478 6.53 -30.62 -16.63
CA ASP A 478 7.05 -31.73 -15.82
C ASP A 478 8.46 -31.43 -15.31
N LYS A 479 9.35 -30.89 -16.15
CA LYS A 479 10.68 -30.40 -15.74
C LYS A 479 10.56 -29.31 -14.68
N LEU A 480 9.72 -28.31 -14.89
CA LEU A 480 9.50 -27.24 -13.92
C LEU A 480 8.97 -27.79 -12.58
N THR A 481 8.01 -28.71 -12.64
CA THR A 481 7.44 -29.35 -11.45
C THR A 481 8.51 -30.14 -10.68
N ASN A 482 9.36 -30.90 -11.38
CA ASN A 482 10.48 -31.62 -10.77
C ASN A 482 11.49 -30.66 -10.13
N THR A 483 11.87 -29.58 -10.82
CA THR A 483 12.78 -28.58 -10.22
C THR A 483 12.18 -27.92 -8.98
N ALA A 484 10.89 -27.62 -8.97
CA ALA A 484 10.21 -27.06 -7.80
C ALA A 484 10.22 -28.03 -6.61
N ILE A 485 9.98 -29.32 -6.85
CA ILE A 485 10.06 -30.37 -5.83
C ILE A 485 11.49 -30.48 -5.27
N GLU A 486 12.52 -30.42 -6.14
CA GLU A 486 13.93 -30.43 -5.72
C GLU A 486 14.27 -29.21 -4.85
N PHE A 487 13.84 -28.01 -5.24
CA PHE A 487 14.03 -26.79 -4.43
C PHE A 487 13.37 -26.90 -3.06
N ASP A 488 12.15 -27.41 -2.96
CA ASP A 488 11.48 -27.64 -1.67
C ASP A 488 12.21 -28.68 -0.83
N SER A 489 12.74 -29.74 -1.45
CA SER A 489 13.60 -30.72 -0.78
C SER A 489 14.87 -30.06 -0.20
N HIS A 490 15.56 -29.22 -0.99
CA HIS A 490 16.75 -28.51 -0.54
C HIS A 490 16.43 -27.54 0.59
N ARG A 491 15.34 -26.78 0.47
CA ARG A 491 14.85 -25.89 1.52
C ARG A 491 14.61 -26.65 2.83
N MET A 492 13.89 -27.77 2.78
CA MET A 492 13.63 -28.59 3.96
C MET A 492 14.90 -29.15 4.60
N ARG A 493 15.96 -29.42 3.81
CA ARG A 493 17.27 -29.81 4.35
C ARG A 493 17.95 -28.64 5.05
N TYR A 494 17.97 -27.46 4.41
CA TYR A 494 18.57 -26.26 5.02
C TYR A 494 17.84 -25.84 6.29
N ASP A 495 16.51 -25.90 6.33
CA ASP A 495 15.73 -25.59 7.53
C ASP A 495 16.11 -26.52 8.69
N ARG A 496 16.28 -27.83 8.43
CA ARG A 496 16.77 -28.78 9.45
C ARG A 496 18.18 -28.46 9.92
N THR A 497 19.10 -28.15 9.00
CA THR A 497 20.48 -27.78 9.36
C THR A 497 20.50 -26.50 10.20
N VAL A 498 19.65 -25.53 9.89
CA VAL A 498 19.51 -24.28 10.67
C VAL A 498 18.97 -24.59 12.07
N ASP A 499 17.96 -25.45 12.19
CA ASP A 499 17.44 -25.87 13.49
C ASP A 499 18.49 -26.61 14.32
N GLU A 500 19.27 -27.51 13.72
CA GLU A 500 20.37 -28.22 14.37
C GLU A 500 21.48 -27.25 14.84
N LEU A 501 21.87 -26.28 13.99
CA LEU A 501 22.85 -25.26 14.36
C LEU A 501 22.35 -24.35 15.48
N ASN A 502 21.07 -23.95 15.46
CA ASN A 502 20.46 -23.16 16.52
C ASN A 502 20.43 -23.92 17.85
N GLN A 503 20.11 -25.21 17.83
CA GLN A 503 20.18 -26.07 19.02
C GLN A 503 21.61 -26.17 19.56
N ASN A 504 22.60 -26.37 18.69
CA ASN A 504 24.01 -26.41 19.07
C ASN A 504 24.50 -25.08 19.66
N ILE A 505 24.11 -23.94 19.06
CA ILE A 505 24.43 -22.61 19.58
C ILE A 505 23.85 -22.44 20.98
N HIS A 506 22.57 -22.77 21.17
CA HIS A 506 21.95 -22.69 22.49
C HIS A 506 22.61 -23.61 23.52
N GLN A 507 23.04 -24.80 23.13
CA GLN A 507 23.78 -25.69 24.02
C GLN A 507 25.13 -25.06 24.43
N LEU A 508 25.90 -24.56 23.47
CA LEU A 508 27.19 -23.91 23.76
C LEU A 508 27.03 -22.64 24.61
N GLU A 509 25.92 -21.91 24.45
CA GLU A 509 25.60 -20.76 25.30
C GLU A 509 25.32 -21.18 26.74
N LEU A 510 24.57 -22.25 26.95
CA LEU A 510 24.32 -22.80 28.28
C LEU A 510 25.63 -23.27 28.92
N GLU A 511 26.49 -23.97 28.18
CA GLU A 511 27.81 -24.40 28.66
C GLU A 511 28.71 -23.21 29.00
N LEU A 512 28.70 -22.15 28.18
CA LEU A 512 29.44 -20.91 28.44
C LEU A 512 28.95 -20.22 29.71
N ILE A 513 27.62 -20.15 29.91
CA ILE A 513 27.02 -19.57 31.11
C ILE A 513 27.39 -20.40 32.34
N GLU A 514 27.33 -21.73 32.26
CA GLU A 514 27.72 -22.63 33.35
C GLU A 514 29.19 -22.43 33.74
N GLU A 515 30.10 -22.38 32.78
CA GLU A 515 31.53 -22.13 33.04
C GLU A 515 31.79 -20.71 33.57
N LYS A 516 31.07 -19.69 33.08
CA LYS A 516 31.14 -18.34 33.65
C LYS A 516 30.68 -18.34 35.11
N VAL A 517 29.58 -19.03 35.44
CA VAL A 517 29.07 -19.16 36.81
C VAL A 517 30.06 -19.92 37.70
N LYS A 518 30.68 -20.98 37.18
CA LYS A 518 31.68 -21.78 37.90
C LYS A 518 32.96 -21.00 38.22
N ARG A 519 33.33 -20.01 37.39
CA ARG A 519 34.48 -19.11 37.64
C ARG A 519 34.20 -18.02 38.67
N ILE A 520 32.94 -17.69 38.93
CA ILE A 520 32.58 -16.72 39.97
C ILE A 520 33.06 -17.24 41.32
N GLY A 521 33.91 -16.45 41.99
CA GLY A 521 34.50 -16.82 43.30
C GLY A 521 35.82 -17.60 43.27
N CYS A 522 36.40 -17.90 42.10
CA CYS A 522 37.73 -18.51 41.95
C CYS A 522 38.87 -17.50 41.69
N SER A 523 38.65 -16.19 41.87
CA SER A 523 39.67 -15.16 41.66
C SER A 523 40.81 -15.29 42.69
N GLN A 524 42.03 -15.56 42.21
CA GLN A 524 43.16 -16.07 43.02
C GLN A 524 43.81 -15.09 44.02
N SER A 525 43.29 -13.87 44.21
CA SER A 525 44.06 -12.82 44.91
C SER A 525 43.48 -12.34 46.24
N GLU A 526 42.20 -12.58 46.57
CA GLU A 526 41.59 -12.07 47.81
C GLU A 526 40.60 -13.08 48.41
N PRO A 527 40.45 -13.14 49.75
CA PRO A 527 39.43 -13.98 50.37
C PRO A 527 38.04 -13.56 49.87
N THR A 528 37.29 -14.51 49.33
CA THR A 528 36.01 -14.28 48.64
C THR A 528 34.95 -13.70 49.57
N THR A 529 34.91 -12.37 49.70
CA THR A 529 33.90 -11.67 50.50
C THR A 529 32.55 -11.70 49.78
N THR A 530 31.45 -11.84 50.51
CA THR A 530 30.08 -11.85 49.95
C THR A 530 29.75 -10.60 49.11
N ALA A 531 30.40 -9.47 49.39
CA ALA A 531 30.31 -8.25 48.59
C ALA A 531 30.96 -8.39 47.20
N SER A 532 32.07 -9.12 47.08
CA SER A 532 32.75 -9.38 45.81
C SER A 532 31.92 -10.29 44.91
N LEU A 533 31.38 -11.38 45.47
CA LEU A 533 30.43 -12.27 44.79
C LEU A 533 29.20 -11.54 44.25
N ARG A 534 28.59 -10.66 45.05
CA ARG A 534 27.44 -9.84 44.60
C ARG A 534 27.81 -8.83 43.52
N LYS A 535 29.07 -8.36 43.49
CA LYS A 535 29.58 -7.47 42.46
C LYS A 535 29.81 -8.25 41.16
N GLU A 536 30.48 -9.40 41.22
CA GLU A 536 30.71 -10.29 40.08
C GLU A 536 29.40 -10.81 39.48
N PHE A 537 28.43 -11.22 40.31
CA PHE A 537 27.10 -11.64 39.83
C PHE A 537 26.34 -10.52 39.13
N ARG A 538 26.40 -9.28 39.66
CA ARG A 538 25.79 -8.12 38.99
C ARG A 538 26.44 -7.81 37.66
N ILE A 539 27.76 -7.94 37.57
CA ILE A 539 28.51 -7.78 36.32
C ILE A 539 28.11 -8.87 35.32
N LEU A 540 28.04 -10.14 35.75
CA LEU A 540 27.59 -11.26 34.91
C LEU A 540 26.18 -11.02 34.35
N VAL A 541 25.22 -10.67 35.21
CA VAL A 541 23.84 -10.42 34.78
C VAL A 541 23.75 -9.23 33.82
N ALA A 542 24.53 -8.18 34.07
CA ALA A 542 24.61 -7.03 33.17
C ALA A 542 25.24 -7.40 31.82
N ASP A 543 26.27 -8.27 31.81
CA ASP A 543 26.92 -8.79 30.60
C ASP A 543 25.96 -9.66 29.78
N ILE A 544 25.24 -10.58 30.43
CA ILE A 544 24.20 -11.42 29.78
C ILE A 544 23.11 -10.53 29.17
N LYS A 545 22.62 -9.53 29.93
CA LYS A 545 21.58 -8.63 29.44
C LYS A 545 22.06 -7.79 28.25
N ARG A 546 23.31 -7.30 28.29
CA ARG A 546 23.91 -6.55 27.18
C ARG A 546 24.05 -7.42 25.94
N SER A 547 24.63 -8.62 26.07
CA SER A 547 24.81 -9.54 24.94
C SER A 547 23.48 -9.95 24.30
N HIS A 548 22.44 -10.19 25.11
CA HIS A 548 21.10 -10.47 24.58
C HIS A 548 20.48 -9.27 23.86
N GLN A 549 20.67 -8.05 24.38
CA GLN A 549 20.20 -6.83 23.73
C GLN A 549 20.92 -6.60 22.39
N GLU A 550 22.24 -6.79 22.34
CA GLU A 550 23.02 -6.67 21.10
C GLU A 550 22.54 -7.67 20.04
N ARG A 551 22.21 -8.90 20.43
CA ARG A 551 21.65 -9.90 19.51
C ARG A 551 20.27 -9.52 19.01
N MET A 552 19.38 -9.07 19.89
CA MET A 552 18.05 -8.56 19.51
C MET A 552 18.16 -7.40 18.52
N ASP A 553 19.12 -6.50 18.73
CA ASP A 553 19.35 -5.37 17.83
C ASP A 553 19.92 -5.84 16.48
N GLN A 554 20.82 -6.83 16.46
CA GLN A 554 21.33 -7.45 15.22
C GLN A 554 20.23 -8.17 14.43
N GLU A 555 19.42 -9.00 15.09
CA GLU A 555 18.27 -9.67 14.47
C GLU A 555 17.27 -8.66 13.91
N ALA A 556 17.00 -7.58 14.64
CA ALA A 556 16.12 -6.51 14.17
C ALA A 556 16.69 -5.78 12.94
N GLN A 557 18.01 -5.56 12.88
CA GLN A 557 18.68 -4.98 11.72
C GLN A 557 18.64 -5.93 10.51
N GLU A 558 18.85 -7.22 10.73
CA GLU A 558 18.81 -8.22 9.66
C GLU A 558 17.39 -8.43 9.12
N ILE A 559 16.38 -8.44 9.99
CA ILE A 559 14.97 -8.43 9.58
C ILE A 559 14.66 -7.20 8.74
N LYS A 560 15.10 -6.00 9.15
CA LYS A 560 14.91 -4.78 8.35
C LYS A 560 15.59 -4.89 6.98
N ARG A 561 16.82 -5.40 6.93
CA ARG A 561 17.55 -5.63 5.68
C ARG A 561 16.83 -6.60 4.76
N LEU A 562 16.37 -7.75 5.29
CA LEU A 562 15.61 -8.75 4.53
C LEU A 562 14.26 -8.20 4.06
N GLN A 563 13.58 -7.38 4.86
CA GLN A 563 12.36 -6.69 4.46
C GLN A 563 12.61 -5.73 3.29
N SER A 564 13.69 -4.94 3.34
CA SER A 564 14.08 -4.07 2.22
C SER A 564 14.38 -4.86 0.95
N GLN A 565 15.10 -5.98 1.05
CA GLN A 565 15.35 -6.85 -0.10
C GLN A 565 14.07 -7.50 -0.65
N LEU A 566 13.16 -7.93 0.22
CA LEU A 566 11.86 -8.45 -0.20
C LEU A 566 11.00 -7.37 -0.88
N GLN A 567 11.06 -6.14 -0.39
CA GLN A 567 10.39 -5.01 -1.01
C GLN A 567 10.99 -4.71 -2.39
N GLU A 568 12.30 -4.69 -2.53
CA GLU A 568 12.99 -4.51 -3.82
C GLU A 568 12.63 -5.62 -4.81
N LEU A 569 12.61 -6.88 -4.37
CA LEU A 569 12.16 -8.02 -5.18
C LEU A 569 10.68 -7.93 -5.53
N GLN A 570 9.83 -7.45 -4.62
CA GLN A 570 8.41 -7.23 -4.90
C GLN A 570 8.19 -6.12 -5.92
N ASP A 571 8.92 -5.02 -5.81
CA ASP A 571 8.85 -3.89 -6.74
C ASP A 571 9.37 -4.32 -8.13
N SER A 572 10.48 -5.09 -8.17
CA SER A 572 11.00 -5.69 -9.41
C SER A 572 10.00 -6.68 -10.04
N ASN A 573 9.38 -7.55 -9.25
CA ASN A 573 8.37 -8.51 -9.73
C ASN A 573 7.06 -7.81 -10.15
N ALA A 574 6.66 -6.73 -9.47
CA ALA A 574 5.52 -5.91 -9.87
C ALA A 574 5.78 -5.23 -11.22
N ASN A 575 6.99 -4.72 -11.43
CA ASN A 575 7.43 -4.19 -12.73
C ASN A 575 7.45 -5.28 -13.84
N HIS A 576 7.85 -6.51 -13.52
CA HIS A 576 7.76 -7.65 -14.45
C HIS A 576 6.32 -8.10 -14.74
N LYS A 577 5.41 -8.03 -13.77
CA LYS A 577 3.99 -8.30 -14.03
C LYS A 577 3.33 -7.22 -14.89
N PHE A 578 3.71 -5.96 -14.71
CA PHE A 578 3.21 -4.87 -15.55
C PHE A 578 3.64 -5.01 -17.02
N THR A 579 4.86 -5.50 -17.26
CA THR A 579 5.35 -5.81 -18.61
C THR A 579 4.70 -7.09 -19.19
N GLY A 580 4.45 -8.11 -18.37
CA GLY A 580 3.75 -9.34 -18.80
C GLY A 580 2.26 -9.13 -19.15
N TYR A 581 1.52 -8.31 -18.40
CA TYR A 581 0.13 -7.97 -18.73
C TYR A 581 0.00 -7.13 -20.02
N SER A 582 1.03 -6.36 -20.36
CA SER A 582 1.06 -5.62 -21.63
C SER A 582 1.25 -6.52 -22.86
N MET A 583 1.88 -7.69 -22.71
CA MET A 583 2.04 -8.66 -23.81
C MET A 583 0.85 -9.62 -23.95
N ALA A 584 0.19 -9.98 -22.84
CA ALA A 584 -0.96 -10.91 -22.89
C ALA A 584 -2.21 -10.31 -23.55
N ILE A 585 -2.41 -8.99 -23.51
CA ILE A 585 -3.56 -8.32 -24.14
C ILE A 585 -3.39 -8.22 -25.68
N GLN A 586 -2.21 -8.55 -26.22
CA GLN A 586 -1.91 -8.40 -27.64
C GLN A 586 -2.09 -9.69 -28.48
N THR A 587 -2.62 -10.77 -27.89
CA THR A 587 -2.82 -12.06 -28.57
C THR A 587 -4.27 -12.40 -28.93
N ASP A 588 -5.23 -11.51 -28.66
CA ASP A 588 -6.60 -11.62 -29.16
C ASP A 588 -6.84 -10.66 -30.34
N PHE A 589 -6.24 -10.96 -31.50
CA PHE A 589 -6.65 -10.41 -32.80
C PHE A 589 -6.59 -11.48 -33.89
#